data_AF-A0A4U1F4G2-F1
#
_entry.id   AF-A0A4U1F4G2-F1
#
_cell.length_a   1.000
_cell.length_b   1.000
_cell.length_c   1.000
_cell.angle_alpha   90.00
_cell.angle_beta   90.00
_cell.angle_gamma   90.00
#
_symmetry.space_group_name_H-M   'P 1'
#
loop_
_entity.id
_entity.type
_entity.pdbx_description
1 polymer ?
#
loop_
_entity_poly.entity_id
_entity_poly.type
_entity_poly.pdbx_seq_one_letter_code
_entity_poly.pdbx_strand_id
1 'polypeptide(L)'
;MAAKAKAEEVPVGGAEEQQPPAAAEELAAQKREQRLRKFRELHLKWNEARKLHHQEVVEEDKRLKLPANWEAKKAHLEWELQEKEKKKGEDYKKVKLLEISAEDAEKWERKKRRKNPNLGFSDYAAAQLHQYHRLTKQIRPDMETYERLREKHGEEFYPTSNSLLHGTHVPSTEETDRMVVDLEKQ
;
A
#
# COMPACT_ATOMS: atom_id res chain seq x y z
N MET A 1 23.28 19.44 109.57
CA MET A 1 22.77 20.73 110.08
C MET A 1 21.96 21.38 108.98
N ALA A 2 20.64 21.35 109.13
CA ALA A 2 19.68 21.91 108.18
C ALA A 2 19.80 23.44 108.16
N ALA A 3 20.01 24.01 106.97
CA ALA A 3 19.81 25.43 106.73
C ALA A 3 18.48 25.61 105.99
N LYS A 4 17.62 26.37 106.66
CA LYS A 4 16.19 26.55 106.45
C LYS A 4 15.94 27.52 105.28
N ALA A 5 14.82 27.26 104.62
CA ALA A 5 14.20 28.02 103.54
C ALA A 5 14.23 29.55 103.68
N LYS A 6 14.38 30.22 102.54
CA LYS A 6 13.80 31.55 102.31
C LYS A 6 13.08 31.51 100.97
N ALA A 7 11.76 31.36 101.05
CA ALA A 7 10.84 31.54 99.94
C ALA A 7 10.76 33.04 99.63
N GLU A 8 11.03 33.38 98.37
CA GLU A 8 10.77 34.70 97.79
C GLU A 8 9.63 34.50 96.79
N GLU A 9 8.40 34.74 97.28
CA GLU A 9 7.27 35.03 96.41
C GLU A 9 7.41 36.47 95.90
N VAL A 10 7.01 36.70 94.64
CA VAL A 10 6.38 37.90 94.02
C VAL A 10 6.78 37.93 92.52
N PRO A 11 5.91 38.27 91.56
CA PRO A 11 4.46 38.11 91.48
C PRO A 11 4.04 37.32 90.21
N VAL A 12 2.83 36.78 90.27
CA VAL A 12 2.04 36.34 89.11
C VAL A 12 1.83 37.53 88.17
N GLY A 13 2.66 37.60 87.12
CA GLY A 13 2.47 38.48 85.97
C GLY A 13 1.38 37.88 85.10
N GLY A 14 0.23 38.55 85.09
CA GLY A 14 -0.96 38.14 84.37
C GLY A 14 -0.68 37.83 82.90
N ALA A 15 -1.31 36.74 82.45
CA ALA A 15 -1.58 36.49 81.06
C ALA A 15 -2.42 37.65 80.51
N GLU A 16 -1.77 38.63 79.89
CA GLU A 16 -2.42 39.47 78.87
C GLU A 16 -2.11 38.83 77.53
N GLU A 17 -3.11 38.12 77.01
CA GLU A 17 -3.21 37.65 75.64
C GLU A 17 -2.89 38.80 74.69
N GLN A 18 -1.68 38.78 74.13
CA GLN A 18 -1.42 39.45 72.87
C GLN A 18 -2.27 38.72 71.82
N GLN A 19 -3.40 39.32 71.46
CA GLN A 19 -4.18 38.91 70.29
C GLN A 19 -3.23 38.78 69.09
N PRO A 20 -3.16 37.62 68.40
CA PRO A 20 -2.46 37.57 67.13
C PRO A 20 -3.18 38.51 66.14
N PRO A 21 -2.47 39.19 65.24
CA PRO A 21 -3.12 40.08 64.29
C PRO A 21 -4.05 39.23 63.41
N ALA A 22 -5.36 39.50 63.43
CA ALA A 22 -6.37 38.77 62.65
C ALA A 22 -5.98 38.59 61.16
N ALA A 23 -5.19 39.51 60.61
CA ALA A 23 -4.59 39.41 59.28
C ALA A 23 -3.67 38.18 59.08
N ALA A 24 -2.93 37.73 60.10
CA ALA A 24 -2.08 36.54 60.03
C ALA A 24 -2.89 35.24 60.03
N GLU A 25 -4.01 35.19 60.75
CA GLU A 25 -4.94 34.05 60.73
C GLU A 25 -5.70 33.97 59.40
N GLU A 26 -6.13 35.10 58.84
CA GLU A 26 -6.74 35.15 57.51
C GLU A 26 -5.75 34.72 56.42
N LEU A 27 -4.49 35.17 56.48
CA LEU A 27 -3.44 34.70 55.56
C LEU A 27 -3.15 33.21 55.73
N ALA A 28 -3.22 32.67 56.95
CA ALA A 28 -3.06 31.24 57.20
C ALA A 28 -4.26 30.43 56.67
N ALA A 29 -5.48 30.96 56.78
CA ALA A 29 -6.70 30.38 56.23
C ALA A 29 -6.69 30.39 54.69
N GLN A 30 -6.28 31.51 54.07
CA GLN A 30 -6.09 31.61 52.62
C GLN A 30 -5.01 30.63 52.12
N LYS A 31 -3.88 30.50 52.83
CA LYS A 31 -2.85 29.49 52.53
C LYS A 31 -3.39 28.05 52.67
N ARG A 32 -4.25 27.79 53.66
CA ARG A 32 -4.92 26.49 53.83
C ARG A 32 -5.88 26.20 52.68
N GLU A 33 -6.64 27.21 52.25
CA GLU A 33 -7.56 27.09 51.12
C GLU A 33 -6.81 26.86 49.80
N GLN A 34 -5.72 27.60 49.55
CA GLN A 34 -4.84 27.39 48.39
C GLN A 34 -4.23 25.97 48.38
N ARG A 35 -3.83 25.44 49.54
CA ARG A 35 -3.37 24.05 49.67
C ARG A 35 -4.48 23.06 49.32
N LEU A 36 -5.71 23.30 49.77
CA LEU A 36 -6.87 22.46 49.45
C LEU A 36 -7.27 22.53 47.97
N ARG A 37 -7.19 23.71 47.35
CA ARG A 37 -7.42 23.89 45.90
C ARG A 37 -6.36 23.13 45.09
N LYS A 38 -5.08 23.31 45.42
CA LYS A 38 -3.97 22.57 44.82
C LYS A 38 -4.12 21.05 45.00
N PHE A 39 -4.60 20.59 46.16
CA PHE A 39 -4.86 19.17 46.41
C PHE A 39 -5.96 18.60 45.50
N ARG A 40 -7.06 19.35 45.30
CA ARG A 40 -8.12 18.96 44.35
C ARG A 40 -7.61 18.90 42.92
N GLU A 41 -6.83 19.91 42.49
CA GLU A 41 -6.20 19.92 41.17
C GLU A 41 -5.26 18.74 40.97
N LEU A 42 -4.46 18.38 41.97
CA LEU A 42 -3.60 17.21 41.93
C LEU A 42 -4.42 15.92 41.82
N HIS A 43 -5.53 15.80 42.54
CA HIS A 43 -6.44 14.66 42.42
C HIS A 43 -7.08 14.55 41.04
N LEU A 44 -7.50 15.68 40.45
CA LEU A 44 -8.02 15.71 39.09
C LEU A 44 -6.97 15.27 38.09
N LYS A 45 -5.75 15.84 38.16
CA LYS A 45 -4.63 15.44 37.31
C LYS A 45 -4.25 13.97 37.48
N TRP A 46 -4.31 13.45 38.70
CA TRP A 46 -4.05 12.02 38.96
C TRP A 46 -5.13 11.13 38.34
N ASN A 47 -6.40 11.53 38.44
CA ASN A 47 -7.50 10.83 37.80
C ASN A 47 -7.43 10.90 36.27
N GLU A 48 -7.07 12.05 35.72
CA GLU A 48 -6.84 12.26 34.29
C GLU A 48 -5.68 11.39 33.79
N ALA A 49 -4.53 11.44 34.46
CA ALA A 49 -3.37 10.61 34.13
C ALA A 49 -3.71 9.12 34.20
N ARG A 50 -4.47 8.68 35.21
CA ARG A 50 -4.92 7.29 35.33
C ARG A 50 -5.83 6.86 34.17
N LYS A 51 -6.73 7.75 33.72
CA LYS A 51 -7.62 7.50 32.58
C LYS A 51 -6.86 7.45 31.27
N LEU A 52 -5.98 8.41 31.03
CA LEU A 52 -5.15 8.48 29.82
C LEU A 52 -4.24 7.26 29.72
N HIS A 53 -3.55 6.91 30.81
CA HIS A 53 -2.71 5.71 30.84
C HIS A 53 -3.51 4.43 30.58
N HIS A 54 -4.72 4.30 31.14
CA HIS A 54 -5.58 3.16 30.83
C HIS A 54 -6.02 3.12 29.36
N GLN A 55 -6.34 4.28 28.78
CA GLN A 55 -6.70 4.40 27.37
C GLN A 55 -5.52 4.00 26.47
N GLU A 56 -4.32 4.50 26.75
CA GLU A 56 -3.10 4.18 26.02
C GLU A 56 -2.79 2.68 26.09
N VAL A 57 -2.82 2.07 27.27
CA VAL A 57 -2.60 0.62 27.44
C VAL A 57 -3.61 -0.21 26.64
N VAL A 58 -4.89 0.22 26.62
CA VAL A 58 -5.93 -0.46 25.85
C VAL A 58 -5.74 -0.27 24.34
N GLU A 59 -5.28 0.90 23.89
CA GLU A 59 -4.98 1.15 22.48
C GLU A 59 -3.75 0.39 21.99
N GLU A 60 -2.71 0.28 22.81
CA GLU A 60 -1.53 -0.53 22.54
C GLU A 60 -1.89 -2.02 22.46
N ASP A 61 -2.67 -2.53 23.41
CA ASP A 61 -3.18 -3.91 23.38
C ASP A 61 -4.05 -4.18 22.14
N LYS A 62 -4.88 -3.22 21.72
CA LYS A 62 -5.61 -3.31 20.44
C LYS A 62 -4.66 -3.37 19.26
N ARG A 63 -3.62 -2.53 19.20
CA ARG A 63 -2.62 -2.53 18.13
C ARG A 63 -1.83 -3.84 18.08
N LEU A 64 -1.48 -4.40 19.24
CA LEU A 64 -0.77 -5.69 19.34
C LEU A 64 -1.64 -6.88 18.94
N LYS A 65 -2.94 -6.84 19.27
CA LYS A 65 -3.91 -7.88 18.88
C LYS A 65 -4.28 -7.84 17.40
N LEU A 66 -4.09 -6.70 16.75
CA LEU A 66 -4.36 -6.54 15.34
C LEU A 66 -3.24 -7.19 14.52
N PRO A 67 -3.58 -7.99 13.49
CA PRO A 67 -2.59 -8.47 12.54
C PRO A 67 -1.85 -7.30 11.88
N ALA A 68 -0.54 -7.45 11.63
CA ALA A 68 0.29 -6.41 11.00
C ALA A 68 -0.23 -5.94 9.62
N ASN A 69 -1.05 -6.75 8.95
CA ASN A 69 -1.68 -6.44 7.67
C ASN A 69 -3.10 -5.84 7.79
N TRP A 70 -3.59 -5.56 9.00
CA TRP A 70 -4.96 -5.09 9.23
C TRP A 70 -5.24 -3.73 8.61
N GLU A 71 -4.31 -2.78 8.73
CA GLU A 71 -4.47 -1.45 8.14
C GLU A 71 -4.50 -1.52 6.60
N ALA A 72 -3.63 -2.34 6.01
CA ALA A 72 -3.64 -2.62 4.58
C ALA A 72 -4.96 -3.27 4.14
N LYS A 73 -5.49 -4.21 4.93
CA LYS A 73 -6.77 -4.86 4.68
C LYS A 73 -7.94 -3.88 4.79
N LYS A 74 -7.92 -2.97 5.78
CA LYS A 74 -8.90 -1.90 5.93
C LYS A 74 -8.87 -0.95 4.75
N ALA A 75 -7.68 -0.48 4.36
CA ALA A 75 -7.50 0.40 3.21
C ALA A 75 -7.98 -0.26 1.90
N HIS A 76 -7.71 -1.56 1.71
CA HIS A 76 -8.23 -2.31 0.56
C HIS A 76 -9.76 -2.40 0.56
N LEU A 77 -10.36 -2.71 1.71
CA LEU A 77 -11.82 -2.79 1.85
C LEU A 77 -12.50 -1.43 1.64
N GLU A 78 -11.87 -0.34 2.11
CA GLU A 78 -12.34 1.02 1.90
C GLU A 78 -12.25 1.41 0.42
N TRP A 79 -11.13 1.09 -0.24
CA TRP A 79 -10.98 1.28 -1.69
C TRP A 79 -12.02 0.50 -2.49
N GLU A 80 -12.30 -0.75 -2.11
CA GLU A 80 -13.35 -1.56 -2.74
C GLU A 80 -14.75 -0.96 -2.54
N LEU A 81 -15.03 -0.44 -1.35
CA LEU A 81 -16.32 0.18 -1.03
C LEU A 81 -16.50 1.45 -1.86
N GLN A 82 -15.48 2.31 -1.92
CA GLN A 82 -15.45 3.49 -2.79
C GLN A 82 -15.60 3.11 -4.27
N GLU A 83 -14.93 2.05 -4.75
CA GLU A 83 -15.13 1.54 -6.11
C GLU A 83 -16.56 1.07 -6.36
N LYS A 84 -17.18 0.37 -5.39
CA LYS A 84 -18.56 -0.13 -5.49
C LYS A 84 -19.57 1.01 -5.50
N GLU A 85 -19.34 2.08 -4.73
CA GLU A 85 -20.16 3.28 -4.74
C GLU A 85 -20.04 4.03 -6.07
N LYS A 86 -18.81 4.22 -6.58
CA LYS A 86 -18.56 4.79 -7.91
C LYS A 86 -19.18 3.96 -9.04
N LYS A 87 -19.28 2.62 -8.89
CA LYS A 87 -19.95 1.73 -9.84
C LYS A 87 -21.47 1.82 -9.83
N LYS A 88 -22.07 2.34 -8.75
CA LYS A 88 -23.53 2.52 -8.63
C LYS A 88 -24.02 3.83 -9.28
N GLY A 89 -23.13 4.80 -9.48
CA GLY A 89 -23.37 5.96 -10.35
C GLY A 89 -23.11 5.62 -11.82
N GLU A 90 -23.77 6.34 -12.73
CA GLU A 90 -23.78 6.13 -14.19
C GLU A 90 -22.44 5.72 -14.84
N ASP A 91 -22.53 4.92 -15.91
CA ASP A 91 -21.45 4.51 -16.84
C ASP A 91 -20.02 4.56 -16.25
N TYR A 92 -19.76 3.73 -15.24
CA TYR A 92 -18.45 3.54 -14.58
C TYR A 92 -17.26 3.46 -15.56
N LYS A 93 -17.47 2.89 -16.75
CA LYS A 93 -16.45 2.81 -17.81
C LYS A 93 -16.06 4.19 -18.36
N LYS A 94 -17.02 5.10 -18.57
CA LYS A 94 -16.76 6.46 -19.08
C LYS A 94 -16.07 7.30 -18.01
N VAL A 95 -16.52 7.25 -16.76
CA VAL A 95 -15.89 7.96 -15.63
C VAL A 95 -14.45 7.51 -15.45
N LYS A 96 -14.20 6.19 -15.49
CA LYS A 96 -12.83 5.66 -15.36
C LYS A 96 -11.92 6.05 -16.52
N LEU A 97 -12.44 6.10 -17.75
CA LEU A 97 -11.68 6.58 -18.90
C LEU A 97 -11.36 8.08 -18.83
N LEU A 98 -12.22 8.88 -18.17
CA LEU A 98 -11.99 10.30 -17.92
C LEU A 98 -10.99 10.54 -16.77
N GLU A 99 -10.98 9.69 -15.75
CA GLU A 99 -10.04 9.76 -14.62
C GLU A 99 -8.60 9.35 -15.03
N ILE A 100 -8.44 8.52 -16.08
CA ILE A 100 -7.12 8.10 -16.56
C ILE A 100 -6.47 9.25 -17.33
N SER A 101 -5.35 9.76 -16.80
CA SER A 101 -4.52 10.75 -17.49
C SER A 101 -3.89 10.18 -18.76
N ALA A 102 -3.68 11.03 -19.77
CA ALA A 102 -3.01 10.65 -21.02
C ALA A 102 -1.65 9.98 -20.78
N GLU A 103 -0.90 10.44 -19.78
CA GLU A 103 0.39 9.86 -19.40
C GLU A 103 0.26 8.45 -18.84
N ASP A 104 -0.82 8.16 -18.11
CA ASP A 104 -1.04 6.85 -17.50
C ASP A 104 -1.52 5.83 -18.52
N ALA A 105 -2.33 6.28 -19.49
CA ALA A 105 -2.65 5.48 -20.68
C ALA A 105 -1.39 5.14 -21.49
N GLU A 106 -0.50 6.11 -21.72
CA GLU A 106 0.76 5.89 -22.45
C GLU A 106 1.70 4.92 -21.69
N LYS A 107 1.85 5.08 -20.37
CA LYS A 107 2.61 4.13 -19.54
C LYS A 107 2.03 2.72 -19.62
N TRP A 108 0.71 2.59 -19.67
CA TRP A 108 0.04 1.29 -19.77
C TRP A 108 0.29 0.62 -21.13
N GLU A 109 0.19 1.37 -22.21
CA GLU A 109 0.52 0.88 -23.56
C GLU A 109 2.02 0.53 -23.70
N ARG A 110 2.91 1.33 -23.10
CA ARG A 110 4.35 1.01 -23.06
C ARG A 110 4.64 -0.28 -22.26
N LYS A 111 3.91 -0.53 -21.17
CA LYS A 111 4.03 -1.77 -20.38
C LYS A 111 3.52 -2.99 -21.16
N LYS A 112 2.42 -2.87 -21.91
CA LYS A 112 1.97 -3.94 -22.82
C LYS A 112 2.99 -4.25 -23.90
N ARG A 113 3.62 -3.22 -24.47
CA ARG A 113 4.65 -3.39 -25.51
C ARG A 113 5.89 -4.14 -25.02
N ARG A 114 6.17 -4.14 -23.71
CA ARG A 114 7.33 -4.81 -23.09
C ARG A 114 7.01 -6.20 -22.52
N LYS A 115 5.84 -6.78 -22.81
CA LYS A 115 5.33 -8.00 -22.14
C LYS A 115 5.92 -9.33 -22.61
N ASN A 116 6.93 -9.34 -23.48
CA ASN A 116 7.71 -10.56 -23.77
C ASN A 116 9.07 -10.51 -23.02
N PRO A 117 9.10 -10.65 -21.69
CA PRO A 117 10.36 -10.89 -21.00
C PRO A 117 10.88 -12.28 -21.41
N ASN A 118 12.12 -12.34 -21.89
CA ASN A 118 12.78 -13.63 -22.18
C ASN A 118 12.92 -14.39 -20.86
N LEU A 119 12.12 -15.43 -20.68
CA LEU A 119 12.06 -16.24 -19.47
C LEU A 119 13.24 -17.24 -19.42
N GLY A 120 14.46 -16.78 -19.69
CA GLY A 120 15.66 -17.63 -19.77
C GLY A 120 15.57 -18.78 -20.78
N PHE A 121 16.54 -19.69 -20.73
CA PHE A 121 16.50 -20.96 -21.45
C PHE A 121 15.88 -22.02 -20.54
N SER A 122 14.78 -22.65 -20.97
CA SER A 122 14.11 -23.73 -20.23
C SER A 122 14.38 -25.09 -20.86
N ASP A 123 14.00 -25.28 -22.12
CA ASP A 123 14.18 -26.50 -22.90
C ASP A 123 14.46 -26.16 -24.38
N TYR A 124 15.12 -27.06 -25.10
CA TYR A 124 15.41 -26.91 -26.52
C TYR A 124 14.13 -26.83 -27.36
N ALA A 125 13.10 -27.62 -27.03
CA ALA A 125 11.82 -27.56 -27.73
C ALA A 125 11.11 -26.22 -27.51
N ALA A 126 11.14 -25.70 -26.29
CA ALA A 126 10.56 -24.39 -25.98
C ALA A 126 11.31 -23.26 -26.70
N ALA A 127 12.66 -23.30 -26.68
CA ALA A 127 13.49 -22.33 -27.39
C ALA A 127 13.22 -22.36 -28.90
N GLN A 128 13.11 -23.55 -29.50
CA GLN A 128 12.76 -23.72 -30.91
C GLN A 128 11.37 -23.17 -31.22
N LEU A 129 10.38 -23.43 -30.35
CA LEU A 129 9.02 -22.90 -30.50
C LEU A 129 9.00 -21.37 -30.46
N HIS A 130 9.78 -20.76 -29.56
CA HIS A 130 9.92 -19.31 -29.49
C HIS A 130 10.57 -18.73 -30.75
N GLN A 131 11.65 -19.35 -31.24
CA GLN A 131 12.29 -18.95 -32.50
C GLN A 131 11.32 -19.08 -33.68
N TYR A 132 10.62 -20.21 -33.79
CA TYR A 132 9.60 -20.43 -34.81
C TYR A 132 8.49 -19.38 -34.76
N HIS A 133 7.95 -19.06 -33.58
CA HIS A 133 6.95 -17.99 -33.41
C HIS A 133 7.47 -16.59 -33.79
N ARG A 134 8.76 -16.32 -33.57
CA ARG A 134 9.38 -15.06 -34.00
C ARG A 134 9.48 -14.99 -35.52
N LEU A 135 10.00 -16.05 -36.14
CA LEU A 135 10.19 -16.13 -37.59
C LEU A 135 8.85 -16.08 -38.32
N THR A 136 7.86 -16.86 -37.89
CA THR A 136 6.51 -16.86 -38.49
C THR A 136 5.80 -15.51 -38.41
N LYS A 137 6.06 -14.69 -37.38
CA LYS A 137 5.53 -13.32 -37.30
C LYS A 137 6.25 -12.33 -38.20
N GLN A 138 7.50 -12.61 -38.58
CA GLN A 138 8.31 -11.74 -39.43
C GLN A 138 8.05 -11.97 -40.91
N ILE A 139 7.72 -13.21 -41.30
CA ILE A 139 7.41 -13.56 -42.68
C ILE A 139 6.17 -12.78 -43.15
N ARG A 140 6.29 -12.10 -44.30
CA ARG A 140 5.18 -11.39 -44.96
C ARG A 140 4.88 -12.10 -46.28
N PRO A 141 3.73 -12.79 -46.39
CA PRO A 141 3.35 -13.47 -47.64
C PRO A 141 2.98 -12.47 -48.74
N ASP A 142 3.40 -12.77 -49.97
CA ASP A 142 2.99 -12.04 -51.17
C ASP A 142 1.66 -12.62 -51.67
N MET A 143 0.57 -11.83 -51.56
CA MET A 143 -0.77 -12.33 -51.90
C MET A 143 -0.97 -12.54 -53.40
N GLU A 144 -0.31 -11.74 -54.25
CA GLU A 144 -0.45 -11.86 -55.71
C GLU A 144 0.14 -13.18 -56.25
N THR A 145 1.29 -13.61 -55.73
CA THR A 145 1.91 -14.88 -56.13
C THR A 145 1.10 -16.06 -55.62
N TYR A 146 0.56 -15.94 -54.41
CA TYR A 146 -0.36 -16.92 -53.83
C TYR A 146 -1.63 -17.10 -54.68
N GLU A 147 -2.28 -16.02 -55.10
CA GLU A 147 -3.48 -16.08 -55.95
C GLU A 147 -3.18 -16.68 -57.34
N ARG A 148 -2.05 -16.30 -57.95
CA ARG A 148 -1.60 -16.91 -59.22
C ARG A 148 -1.34 -18.41 -59.09
N LEU A 149 -0.73 -18.86 -57.99
CA LEU A 149 -0.54 -20.30 -57.73
C LEU A 149 -1.88 -21.00 -57.49
N ARG A 150 -2.78 -20.37 -56.73
CA ARG A 150 -4.11 -20.91 -56.44
C ARG A 150 -4.92 -21.13 -57.71
N GLU A 151 -4.89 -20.19 -58.65
CA GLU A 151 -5.58 -20.33 -59.93
C GLU A 151 -4.98 -21.46 -60.79
N LYS A 152 -3.64 -21.59 -60.81
CA LYS A 152 -2.95 -22.66 -61.56
C LYS A 152 -3.23 -24.06 -61.02
N HIS A 153 -3.27 -24.22 -59.70
CA HIS A 153 -3.45 -25.52 -59.04
C HIS A 153 -4.91 -25.87 -58.75
N GLY A 154 -5.83 -24.90 -58.79
CA GLY A 154 -7.27 -25.13 -58.64
C GLY A 154 -7.64 -25.85 -57.33
N GLU A 155 -8.41 -26.93 -57.44
CA GLU A 155 -8.82 -27.78 -56.30
C GLU A 155 -7.64 -28.52 -55.65
N GLU A 156 -6.56 -28.73 -56.40
CA GLU A 156 -5.36 -29.42 -55.90
C GLU A 156 -4.52 -28.51 -54.98
N PHE A 157 -4.85 -27.21 -54.92
CA PHE A 157 -4.21 -26.24 -54.03
C PHE A 157 -4.45 -26.51 -52.54
N TYR A 158 -5.49 -27.30 -52.20
CA TYR A 158 -5.77 -27.73 -50.82
C TYR A 158 -5.48 -29.24 -50.65
N PRO A 159 -4.21 -29.66 -50.66
CA PRO A 159 -3.85 -31.07 -50.60
C PRO A 159 -4.18 -31.66 -49.22
N THR A 160 -4.62 -32.92 -49.23
CA THR A 160 -4.65 -33.77 -48.03
C THR A 160 -3.35 -34.57 -47.91
N SER A 161 -3.11 -35.23 -46.77
CA SER A 161 -1.86 -35.97 -46.50
C SER A 161 -1.48 -37.01 -47.57
N ASN A 162 -2.44 -37.49 -48.36
CA ASN A 162 -2.25 -38.49 -49.41
C ASN A 162 -2.33 -37.90 -50.84
N SER A 163 -2.24 -36.57 -50.98
CA SER A 163 -2.26 -35.91 -52.30
C SER A 163 -0.95 -36.14 -53.07
N LEU A 164 -1.05 -36.26 -54.40
CA LEU A 164 0.06 -36.64 -55.29
C LEU A 164 1.07 -35.50 -55.57
N LEU A 165 0.71 -34.24 -55.26
CA LEU A 165 1.51 -33.05 -55.57
C LEU A 165 2.86 -32.94 -54.84
N HIS A 166 3.13 -33.81 -53.86
CA HIS A 166 4.36 -33.69 -53.09
C HIS A 166 5.59 -34.10 -53.92
N GLY A 167 6.42 -33.13 -54.31
CA GLY A 167 7.71 -33.35 -54.96
C GLY A 167 7.82 -32.85 -56.41
N THR A 168 6.75 -32.27 -56.98
CA THR A 168 6.77 -31.69 -58.34
C THR A 168 7.09 -30.19 -58.36
N HIS A 169 7.12 -29.55 -57.19
CA HIS A 169 7.34 -28.10 -57.07
C HIS A 169 8.82 -27.74 -57.31
N VAL A 170 9.05 -26.90 -58.34
CA VAL A 170 10.35 -26.27 -58.60
C VAL A 170 10.20 -24.77 -58.33
N PRO A 171 10.76 -24.25 -57.22
CA PRO A 171 10.65 -22.84 -56.87
C PRO A 171 11.42 -21.95 -57.87
N SER A 172 11.04 -20.68 -57.93
CA SER A 172 11.80 -19.68 -58.67
C SER A 172 13.12 -19.35 -57.96
N THR A 173 14.13 -18.90 -58.70
CA THR A 173 15.42 -18.49 -58.13
C THR A 173 15.28 -17.35 -57.13
N GLU A 174 14.35 -16.42 -57.36
CA GLU A 174 14.08 -15.32 -56.43
C GLU A 174 13.53 -15.81 -55.09
N GLU A 175 12.73 -16.87 -55.08
CA GLU A 175 12.17 -17.46 -53.87
C GLU A 175 13.26 -18.18 -53.07
N THR A 176 14.16 -18.87 -53.75
CA THR A 176 15.32 -19.50 -53.12
C THR A 176 16.27 -18.47 -52.53
N ASP A 177 16.51 -17.34 -53.22
CA ASP A 177 17.38 -16.28 -52.72
C ASP A 177 16.81 -15.62 -51.46
N ARG A 178 15.49 -15.38 -51.40
CA ARG A 178 14.82 -14.88 -50.19
C ARG A 178 14.96 -15.85 -49.02
N MET A 179 14.81 -17.15 -49.27
CA MET A 179 15.00 -18.18 -48.25
C MET A 179 16.44 -18.20 -47.71
N VAL A 180 17.44 -18.11 -48.59
CA VAL A 180 18.85 -18.06 -48.18
C VAL A 180 19.13 -16.84 -47.30
N VAL A 181 18.65 -15.67 -47.71
CA VAL A 181 18.78 -14.43 -46.95
C VAL A 181 18.12 -14.53 -45.57
N ASP A 182 16.98 -15.22 -45.45
CA ASP A 182 16.32 -15.41 -44.17
C ASP A 182 17.05 -16.42 -43.27
N LEU A 183 17.67 -17.45 -43.84
CA LEU A 183 18.53 -18.40 -43.10
C LEU A 183 19.80 -17.73 -42.58
N GLU A 184 20.41 -16.83 -43.36
CA GLU A 184 21.59 -16.06 -42.91
C GLU A 184 21.26 -15.09 -41.76
N LYS A 185 20.00 -14.66 -41.64
CA LYS A 185 19.52 -13.77 -40.58
C LYS A 185 19.06 -14.50 -39.31
N GLN A 186 18.87 -15.82 -39.36
CA GLN A 186 18.36 -16.61 -38.24
C GLN A 186 19.32 -16.64 -37.07
#